data_AF-A0A210Q8U8-F1
#
_entry.id   AF-A0A210Q8U8-F1
#
_cell.length_a   1.000
_cell.length_b   1.000
_cell.length_c   1.000
_cell.angle_alpha   90.00
_cell.angle_beta   90.00
_cell.angle_gamma   90.00
#
_symmetry.space_group_name_H-M   'P 1'
#
loop_
_entity.id
_entity.type
_entity.pdbx_description
1 polymer ?
#
loop_
_entity_poly.entity_id
_entity_poly.type
_entity_poly.pdbx_seq_one_letter_code
_entity_poly.pdbx_strand_id
1 'polypeptide(L)'
;MESEWDETLLYQTREERELQFSPSKWFTRISPAAALVENHIGILTKGSEEARQTLDCELDMAYGNKPLEKIDIFGGQTLPADAPVFCYIHGGDWAMLGRESSSFMAPYLVESGIVVIPIGYQKAPEVDMPEIVTEIKKAVSFILKWAKNRGTRSVYIGGHCAGGHLAAMMLGIDWTKECDISNDLLKGGILISGIFDVRPLVDTYIGDPLNLTREVAWECSPCKHVDTIASLSRNRTLIIVMGGKDTPTFRQQSSQFAEAMRKRKVSVIVKDFEEYDHFQISEKSWFEYKEITNVMMA
;
A
#
# COMPACT_ATOMS: atom_id res chain seq x y z
N MET A 1 -13.65 -20.53 0.23
CA MET A 1 -12.86 -19.28 0.30
C MET A 1 -11.75 -19.41 1.31
N GLU A 2 -12.01 -19.70 2.60
CA GLU A 2 -10.93 -19.78 3.60
C GLU A 2 -9.83 -20.80 3.25
N SER A 3 -10.21 -21.96 2.68
CA SER A 3 -9.29 -23.02 2.24
C SER A 3 -8.48 -22.71 0.98
N GLU A 4 -8.84 -21.67 0.21
CA GLU A 4 -8.09 -21.27 -1.00
C GLU A 4 -6.86 -20.42 -0.65
N TRP A 5 -6.79 -19.96 0.59
CA TRP A 5 -5.75 -19.11 1.17
C TRP A 5 -5.00 -19.84 2.29
N ASP A 6 -5.01 -21.17 2.26
CA ASP A 6 -4.30 -21.99 3.23
C ASP A 6 -2.82 -22.07 2.84
N GLU A 7 -1.98 -21.34 3.58
CA GLU A 7 -0.54 -21.26 3.38
C GLU A 7 0.24 -22.31 4.19
N THR A 8 -0.43 -23.31 4.76
CA THR A 8 0.21 -24.36 5.58
C THR A 8 1.35 -25.10 4.88
N LEU A 9 1.49 -25.01 3.56
CA LEU A 9 2.62 -25.61 2.82
C LEU A 9 3.93 -24.81 2.92
N LEU A 10 3.90 -23.52 3.29
CA LEU A 10 5.11 -22.66 3.30
C LEU A 10 5.80 -22.57 4.66
N TYR A 11 5.10 -22.90 5.75
CA TYR A 11 5.62 -22.84 7.11
C TYR A 11 4.78 -23.73 8.03
N GLN A 12 5.44 -24.37 8.98
CA GLN A 12 4.86 -25.27 9.98
C GLN A 12 5.09 -24.75 11.41
N THR A 13 6.18 -23.98 11.63
CA THR A 13 6.51 -23.41 12.95
C THR A 13 6.31 -21.90 13.01
N ARG A 14 6.39 -21.32 14.22
CA ARG A 14 6.36 -19.86 14.42
C ARG A 14 7.57 -19.19 13.77
N GLU A 15 8.75 -19.77 13.91
CA GLU A 15 10.01 -19.22 13.40
C GLU A 15 10.03 -19.19 11.87
N GLU A 16 9.46 -20.23 11.23
CA GLU A 16 9.30 -20.27 9.77
C GLU A 16 8.34 -19.19 9.29
N ARG A 17 7.22 -18.96 10.00
CA ARG A 17 6.31 -17.82 9.70
C ARG A 17 7.04 -16.50 9.83
N GLU A 18 7.70 -16.27 10.95
CA GLU A 18 8.45 -15.04 11.19
C GLU A 18 9.52 -14.81 10.11
N LEU A 19 10.21 -15.86 9.65
CA LEU A 19 11.17 -15.76 8.56
C LEU A 19 10.49 -15.38 7.23
N GLN A 20 9.36 -15.98 6.89
CA GLN A 20 8.61 -15.71 5.65
C GLN A 20 8.05 -14.29 5.59
N PHE A 21 7.75 -13.68 6.75
CA PHE A 21 7.37 -12.28 6.87
C PHE A 21 8.52 -11.35 7.28
N SER A 22 9.77 -11.82 7.21
CA SER A 22 10.99 -11.01 7.40
C SER A 22 11.76 -10.86 6.08
N PRO A 23 11.33 -10.04 5.10
CA PRO A 23 12.03 -9.93 3.82
C PRO A 23 13.52 -9.57 3.93
N SER A 24 13.92 -8.83 4.97
CA SER A 24 15.31 -8.46 5.25
C SER A 24 16.24 -9.65 5.55
N LYS A 25 15.68 -10.84 5.83
CA LYS A 25 16.42 -12.06 6.13
C LYS A 25 16.56 -13.02 4.92
N TRP A 26 15.94 -12.71 3.78
CA TRP A 26 15.95 -13.60 2.61
C TRP A 26 17.04 -13.25 1.60
N PHE A 27 16.98 -12.08 0.99
CA PHE A 27 17.92 -11.67 -0.05
C PHE A 27 18.96 -10.69 0.50
N THR A 28 20.17 -11.18 0.79
CA THR A 28 21.21 -10.44 1.50
C THR A 28 22.12 -9.65 0.56
N ARG A 29 21.58 -8.67 -0.18
CA ARG A 29 22.43 -7.73 -0.94
C ARG A 29 23.26 -6.82 -0.03
N ILE A 30 22.78 -6.58 1.18
CA ILE A 30 23.46 -5.84 2.25
C ILE A 30 23.33 -6.69 3.52
N SER A 31 24.42 -6.84 4.27
CA SER A 31 24.47 -7.61 5.52
C SER A 31 25.13 -6.77 6.61
N PRO A 32 24.65 -6.83 7.87
CA PRO A 32 23.51 -7.63 8.36
C PRO A 32 22.15 -7.10 7.90
N ALA A 33 21.07 -7.86 8.14
CA ALA A 33 19.69 -7.47 7.79
C ALA A 33 19.30 -6.07 8.29
N ALA A 34 19.79 -5.66 9.47
CA ALA A 34 19.58 -4.31 10.00
C ALA A 34 20.18 -3.21 9.10
N ALA A 35 21.36 -3.44 8.52
CA ALA A 35 22.00 -2.49 7.61
C ALA A 35 21.25 -2.35 6.28
N LEU A 36 20.61 -3.43 5.80
CA LEU A 36 19.71 -3.37 4.65
C LEU A 36 18.50 -2.46 4.95
N VAL A 37 17.86 -2.66 6.10
CA VAL A 37 16.71 -1.85 6.53
C VAL A 37 17.10 -0.38 6.73
N GLU A 38 18.24 -0.11 7.37
CA GLU A 38 18.76 1.25 7.56
C GLU A 38 19.04 1.94 6.23
N ASN A 39 19.71 1.24 5.30
CA ASN A 39 19.97 1.76 3.96
C ASN A 39 18.67 2.06 3.22
N HIS A 40 17.68 1.18 3.29
CA HIS A 40 16.37 1.38 2.68
C HIS A 40 15.69 2.66 3.22
N ILE A 41 15.64 2.80 4.55
CA ILE A 41 15.08 3.99 5.20
C ILE A 41 15.82 5.26 4.75
N GLY A 42 17.15 5.21 4.67
CA GLY A 42 17.96 6.32 4.19
C GLY A 42 17.63 6.75 2.76
N ILE A 43 17.42 5.80 1.85
CA ILE A 43 17.03 6.07 0.46
C ILE A 43 15.65 6.75 0.41
N LEU A 44 14.65 6.16 1.08
CA LEU A 44 13.29 6.70 1.08
C LEU A 44 13.22 8.10 1.70
N THR A 45 13.95 8.30 2.80
CA THR A 45 14.02 9.59 3.52
C THR A 45 14.65 10.65 2.63
N LYS A 46 15.81 10.37 2.04
CA LYS A 46 16.51 11.30 1.15
C LYS A 46 15.65 11.67 -0.07
N GLY A 47 15.03 10.70 -0.72
CA GLY A 47 14.14 10.97 -1.86
C GLY A 47 12.92 11.81 -1.47
N SER A 48 12.38 11.58 -0.26
CA SER A 48 11.25 12.35 0.25
C SER A 48 11.62 13.79 0.63
N GLU A 49 12.83 13.99 1.17
CA GLU A 49 13.40 15.31 1.40
C GLU A 49 13.62 16.08 0.10
N GLU A 50 14.18 15.43 -0.92
CA GLU A 50 14.35 16.02 -2.25
C GLU A 50 13.00 16.46 -2.84
N ALA A 51 11.97 15.63 -2.72
CA ALA A 51 10.62 15.99 -3.16
C ALA A 51 10.09 17.25 -2.47
N ARG A 52 10.26 17.38 -1.15
CA ARG A 52 9.83 18.58 -0.40
C ARG A 52 10.65 19.82 -0.76
N GLN A 53 11.90 19.66 -1.16
CA GLN A 53 12.77 20.78 -1.53
C GLN A 53 12.51 21.28 -2.97
N THR A 54 12.05 20.39 -3.86
CA THR A 54 12.00 20.66 -5.30
C THR A 54 10.58 20.88 -5.84
N LEU A 55 9.55 20.43 -5.12
CA LEU A 55 8.16 20.50 -5.56
C LEU A 55 7.34 21.47 -4.72
N ASP A 56 6.29 22.00 -5.34
CA ASP A 56 5.15 22.57 -4.61
C ASP A 56 4.50 21.49 -3.75
N CYS A 57 4.39 21.76 -2.45
CA CYS A 57 3.78 20.83 -1.50
C CYS A 57 3.01 21.53 -0.38
N GLU A 58 1.89 20.91 -0.01
CA GLU A 58 1.12 21.23 1.19
C GLU A 58 1.37 20.11 2.21
N LEU A 59 2.07 20.41 3.30
CA LEU A 59 2.49 19.43 4.30
C LEU A 59 1.56 19.42 5.51
N ASP A 60 1.53 18.28 6.19
CA ASP A 60 0.89 18.13 7.51
C ASP A 60 -0.62 18.43 7.55
N MET A 61 -1.32 18.25 6.43
CA MET A 61 -2.76 18.48 6.39
C MET A 61 -3.49 17.38 7.15
N ALA A 62 -4.18 17.75 8.23
CA ALA A 62 -4.87 16.81 9.10
C ALA A 62 -6.15 16.26 8.44
N TYR A 63 -6.32 14.94 8.45
CA TYR A 63 -7.59 14.27 8.12
C TYR A 63 -8.33 13.76 9.37
N GLY A 64 -7.66 13.79 10.53
CA GLY A 64 -8.19 13.35 11.82
C GLY A 64 -7.57 14.12 12.98
N ASN A 65 -7.77 13.62 14.19
CA ASN A 65 -7.40 14.30 15.43
C ASN A 65 -6.10 13.76 16.06
N LYS A 66 -5.62 12.59 15.62
CA LYS A 66 -4.40 11.99 16.18
C LYS A 66 -3.14 12.57 15.51
N PRO A 67 -1.98 12.53 16.19
CA PRO A 67 -0.78 13.22 15.72
C PRO A 67 -0.30 12.83 14.31
N LEU A 68 -0.50 11.57 13.91
CA LEU A 68 -0.10 11.02 12.61
C LEU A 68 -1.27 10.91 11.62
N GLU A 69 -2.50 11.31 11.99
CA GLU A 69 -3.65 11.37 11.07
C GLU A 69 -3.53 12.58 10.13
N LYS A 70 -2.47 12.58 9.32
CA LYS A 70 -2.08 13.65 8.40
C LYS A 70 -1.73 13.11 7.02
N ILE A 71 -1.90 13.95 6.02
CA ILE A 71 -1.44 13.75 4.65
C ILE A 71 -0.57 14.92 4.18
N ASP A 72 0.25 14.66 3.17
CA ASP A 72 0.98 15.68 2.42
C ASP A 72 0.46 15.64 0.98
N ILE A 73 0.47 16.77 0.27
CA ILE A 73 0.03 16.85 -1.12
C ILE A 73 1.16 17.45 -1.95
N PHE A 74 1.61 16.74 -2.99
CA PHE A 74 2.63 17.20 -3.92
C PHE A 74 2.04 17.45 -5.30
N GLY A 75 2.34 18.62 -5.89
CA GLY A 75 1.80 19.04 -7.19
C GLY A 75 0.36 19.55 -7.15
N GLY A 76 -0.20 19.77 -5.95
CA GLY A 76 -1.59 20.20 -5.75
C GLY A 76 -1.89 21.57 -6.34
N GLN A 77 -0.98 22.54 -6.26
CA GLN A 77 -1.24 23.89 -6.81
C GLN A 77 -0.67 24.08 -8.22
N THR A 78 0.32 23.26 -8.61
CA THR A 78 1.04 23.41 -9.89
C THR A 78 0.44 22.61 -11.04
N LEU A 79 -0.19 21.47 -10.77
CA LEU A 79 -0.84 20.66 -11.79
C LEU A 79 -2.27 21.14 -12.08
N PRO A 80 -2.84 20.83 -13.27
CA PRO A 80 -4.24 21.08 -13.57
C PRO A 80 -5.20 20.52 -12.51
N ALA A 81 -6.36 21.14 -12.38
CA ALA A 81 -7.39 20.73 -11.43
C ALA A 81 -7.87 19.29 -11.66
N ASP A 82 -7.94 18.85 -12.92
CA ASP A 82 -8.37 17.52 -13.31
C ASP A 82 -7.27 16.45 -13.25
N ALA A 83 -6.04 16.82 -12.86
CA ALA A 83 -4.91 15.90 -12.77
C ALA A 83 -5.26 14.68 -11.89
N PRO A 84 -4.85 13.46 -12.31
CA PRO A 84 -5.05 12.25 -11.52
C PRO A 84 -4.28 12.34 -10.21
N VAL A 85 -4.81 11.67 -9.18
CA VAL A 85 -4.22 11.62 -7.84
C VAL A 85 -3.77 10.21 -7.53
N PHE A 86 -2.55 10.05 -7.03
CA PHE A 86 -2.05 8.81 -6.45
C PHE A 86 -1.87 8.95 -4.94
N CYS A 87 -2.65 8.17 -4.18
CA CYS A 87 -2.56 8.08 -2.74
C CYS A 87 -1.60 6.93 -2.38
N TYR A 88 -0.55 7.21 -1.62
CA TYR A 88 0.46 6.22 -1.26
C TYR A 88 0.44 5.93 0.24
N ILE A 89 0.38 4.64 0.59
CA ILE A 89 0.44 4.14 1.96
C ILE A 89 1.77 3.41 2.16
N HIS A 90 2.51 3.81 3.19
CA HIS A 90 3.83 3.24 3.47
C HIS A 90 3.76 1.84 4.08
N GLY A 91 4.88 1.11 4.01
CA GLY A 91 5.06 -0.19 4.64
C GLY A 91 5.59 -0.07 6.06
N GLY A 92 6.39 -1.06 6.46
CA GLY A 92 7.06 -1.08 7.77
C GLY A 92 6.27 -1.82 8.85
N ASP A 93 5.64 -2.94 8.51
CA ASP A 93 4.96 -3.84 9.45
C ASP A 93 3.99 -3.12 10.41
N TRP A 94 3.30 -2.09 9.91
CA TRP A 94 2.36 -1.25 10.67
C TRP A 94 2.98 -0.57 11.93
N ALA A 95 4.29 -0.65 12.11
CA ALA A 95 5.02 -0.20 13.29
C ALA A 95 6.15 0.79 12.96
N MET A 96 6.61 0.81 11.71
CA MET A 96 7.76 1.61 11.24
C MET A 96 7.39 2.50 10.05
N LEU A 97 8.35 3.32 9.61
CA LEU A 97 8.23 4.31 8.53
C LEU A 97 7.16 5.37 8.81
N GLY A 98 7.02 6.34 7.91
CA GLY A 98 6.05 7.43 8.06
C GLY A 98 5.81 8.12 6.74
N ARG A 99 4.79 8.98 6.72
CA ARG A 99 4.49 9.89 5.60
C ARG A 99 5.71 10.69 5.16
N GLU A 100 6.53 11.09 6.13
CA GLU A 100 7.71 11.93 5.99
C GLU A 100 8.81 11.25 5.15
N SER A 101 8.81 9.92 5.06
CA SER A 101 9.70 9.13 4.20
C SER A 101 8.94 8.47 3.04
N SER A 102 7.81 9.02 2.63
CA SER A 102 6.89 8.40 1.67
C SER A 102 6.55 9.26 0.45
N SER A 103 7.32 10.33 0.20
CA SER A 103 7.18 11.20 -0.97
C SER A 103 8.29 11.01 -2.02
N PHE A 104 9.14 10.00 -1.86
CA PHE A 104 10.28 9.71 -2.75
C PHE A 104 9.92 9.49 -4.22
N MET A 105 8.67 9.11 -4.53
CA MET A 105 8.17 8.97 -5.89
C MET A 105 7.60 10.26 -6.50
N ALA A 106 7.36 11.28 -5.67
CA ALA A 106 6.66 12.49 -6.08
C ALA A 106 7.36 13.27 -7.20
N PRO A 107 8.70 13.41 -7.24
CA PRO A 107 9.36 14.17 -8.33
C PRO A 107 9.00 13.64 -9.71
N TYR A 108 9.08 12.32 -9.90
CA TYR A 108 8.75 11.68 -11.17
C TYR A 108 7.25 11.70 -11.49
N LEU A 109 6.39 11.41 -10.50
CA LEU A 109 4.95 11.35 -10.74
C LEU A 109 4.34 12.74 -10.98
N VAL A 110 4.80 13.77 -10.27
CA VAL A 110 4.38 15.15 -10.49
C VAL A 110 4.85 15.66 -11.85
N GLU A 111 6.09 15.37 -12.25
CA GLU A 111 6.58 15.65 -13.62
C GLU A 111 5.72 14.95 -14.68
N SER A 112 5.24 13.74 -14.38
CA SER A 112 4.32 12.98 -15.24
C SER A 112 2.88 13.48 -15.22
N GLY A 113 2.55 14.51 -14.43
CA GLY A 113 1.23 15.11 -14.35
C GLY A 113 0.28 14.47 -13.33
N ILE A 114 0.80 13.74 -12.33
CA ILE A 114 0.04 13.08 -11.28
C ILE A 114 0.29 13.77 -9.93
N VAL A 115 -0.77 14.15 -9.23
CA VAL A 115 -0.69 14.62 -7.84
C VAL A 115 -0.38 13.44 -6.93
N VAL A 116 0.57 13.59 -6.02
CA VAL A 116 0.95 12.51 -5.08
C VAL A 116 0.55 12.88 -3.66
N ILE A 117 -0.11 11.95 -2.96
CA ILE A 117 -0.60 12.13 -1.60
C ILE A 117 -0.11 10.97 -0.72
N PRO A 118 1.03 11.12 -0.03
CA PRO A 118 1.45 10.18 1.00
C PRO A 118 0.55 10.29 2.25
N ILE A 119 0.15 9.14 2.78
CA ILE A 119 -0.75 9.03 3.95
C ILE A 119 0.05 8.62 5.19
N GLY A 120 -0.09 9.38 6.28
CA GLY A 120 0.34 8.96 7.62
C GLY A 120 -0.77 8.25 8.37
N TYR A 121 -0.41 7.37 9.31
CA TYR A 121 -1.33 6.69 10.22
C TYR A 121 -0.61 6.35 11.54
N GLN A 122 -1.37 6.11 12.62
CA GLN A 122 -0.82 5.65 13.90
C GLN A 122 -0.17 4.27 13.77
N LYS A 123 0.76 3.95 14.66
CA LYS A 123 1.56 2.72 14.57
C LYS A 123 1.25 1.79 15.74
N ALA A 124 1.53 0.51 15.54
CA ALA A 124 1.60 -0.41 16.66
C ALA A 124 2.86 -0.12 17.50
N PRO A 125 2.80 -0.28 18.85
CA PRO A 125 1.67 -0.80 19.62
C PRO A 125 0.68 0.26 20.12
N GLU A 126 0.82 1.53 19.73
CA GLU A 126 -0.09 2.60 20.19
C GLU A 126 -1.53 2.41 19.73
N VAL A 127 -1.73 1.75 18.59
CA VAL A 127 -3.03 1.35 18.04
C VAL A 127 -3.00 -0.09 17.52
N ASP A 128 -4.16 -0.74 17.45
CA ASP A 128 -4.31 -2.08 16.87
C ASP A 128 -4.57 -2.05 15.35
N MET A 129 -4.53 -3.22 14.71
CA MET A 129 -4.75 -3.30 13.26
C MET A 129 -6.14 -2.78 12.80
N PRO A 130 -7.27 -3.12 13.46
CA PRO A 130 -8.57 -2.53 13.14
C PRO A 130 -8.60 -1.01 13.17
N GLU A 131 -7.93 -0.41 14.16
CA GLU A 131 -7.83 1.04 14.27
C GLU A 131 -7.00 1.63 13.14
N ILE A 132 -5.86 1.03 12.76
CA ILE A 132 -5.07 1.45 11.59
C ILE A 132 -5.92 1.40 10.30
N VAL A 133 -6.64 0.30 10.07
CA VAL A 133 -7.54 0.17 8.90
C VAL A 133 -8.60 1.28 8.91
N THR A 134 -9.13 1.61 10.08
CA THR A 134 -10.12 2.69 10.26
C THR A 134 -9.51 4.06 9.96
N GLU A 135 -8.28 4.33 10.39
CA GLU A 135 -7.57 5.57 10.10
C GLU A 135 -7.30 5.76 8.60
N ILE A 136 -6.87 4.70 7.90
CA ILE A 136 -6.71 4.76 6.44
C ILE A 136 -8.06 5.00 5.75
N LYS A 137 -9.14 4.37 6.22
CA LYS A 137 -10.49 4.62 5.68
C LYS A 137 -10.89 6.10 5.82
N LYS A 138 -10.61 6.72 6.96
CA LYS A 138 -10.83 8.17 7.17
C LYS A 138 -9.97 9.00 6.22
N ALA A 139 -8.69 8.68 6.06
CA ALA A 139 -7.77 9.38 5.16
C ALA A 139 -8.27 9.36 3.71
N VAL A 140 -8.66 8.18 3.21
CA VAL A 140 -9.17 8.03 1.84
C VAL A 140 -10.52 8.73 1.66
N SER A 141 -11.41 8.67 2.65
CA SER A 141 -12.67 9.44 2.65
C SER A 141 -12.41 10.95 2.53
N PHE A 142 -11.42 11.46 3.27
CA PHE A 142 -10.97 12.84 3.20
C PHE A 142 -10.41 13.17 1.80
N ILE A 143 -9.50 12.34 1.28
CA ILE A 143 -8.85 12.59 -0.02
C ILE A 143 -9.86 12.53 -1.16
N LEU A 144 -10.80 11.60 -1.14
CA LEU A 144 -11.84 11.50 -2.17
C LEU A 144 -12.74 12.74 -2.21
N LYS A 145 -13.08 13.32 -1.04
CA LYS A 145 -13.80 14.59 -0.95
C LYS A 145 -12.96 15.75 -1.48
N TRP A 146 -11.68 15.81 -1.09
CA TRP A 146 -10.74 16.81 -1.59
C TRP A 146 -10.60 16.74 -3.12
N ALA A 147 -10.39 15.54 -3.67
CA ALA A 147 -10.26 15.28 -5.11
C ALA A 147 -11.54 15.65 -5.89
N LYS A 148 -12.73 15.29 -5.35
CA LYS A 148 -14.02 15.69 -5.94
C LYS A 148 -14.17 17.22 -5.98
N ASN A 149 -13.84 17.91 -4.90
CA ASN A 149 -13.94 19.38 -4.83
C ASN A 149 -12.93 20.07 -5.75
N ARG A 150 -11.75 19.48 -5.91
CA ARG A 150 -10.73 19.93 -6.85
C ARG A 150 -11.17 19.75 -8.32
N GLY A 151 -11.99 18.73 -8.62
CA GLY A 151 -12.36 18.37 -9.99
C GLY A 151 -11.45 17.32 -10.62
N THR A 152 -10.71 16.57 -9.81
CA THR A 152 -9.83 15.47 -10.23
C THR A 152 -10.58 14.43 -11.07
N ARG A 153 -9.98 13.97 -12.18
CA ARG A 153 -10.62 12.95 -13.04
C ARG A 153 -10.58 11.53 -12.46
N SER A 154 -9.55 11.21 -11.68
CA SER A 154 -9.34 9.87 -11.12
C SER A 154 -8.43 9.87 -9.92
N VAL A 155 -8.72 9.00 -8.97
CA VAL A 155 -7.88 8.69 -7.81
C VAL A 155 -7.42 7.23 -7.93
N TYR A 156 -6.15 7.00 -7.65
CA TYR A 156 -5.56 5.68 -7.48
C TYR A 156 -5.02 5.56 -6.06
N ILE A 157 -5.15 4.38 -5.47
CA ILE A 157 -4.56 4.08 -4.17
C ILE A 157 -3.47 3.03 -4.34
N GLY A 158 -2.40 3.13 -3.57
CA GLY A 158 -1.39 2.09 -3.56
C GLY A 158 -0.56 2.12 -2.31
N GLY A 159 0.28 1.12 -2.18
CA GLY A 159 1.17 1.02 -1.04
C GLY A 159 2.09 -0.17 -1.14
N HIS A 160 3.09 -0.15 -0.27
CA HIS A 160 4.15 -1.16 -0.21
C HIS A 160 4.02 -1.98 1.08
N CYS A 161 4.18 -3.30 1.01
CA CYS A 161 4.17 -4.18 2.19
C CYS A 161 2.86 -4.04 2.99
N ALA A 162 2.94 -3.65 4.27
CA ALA A 162 1.81 -3.28 5.11
C ALA A 162 0.90 -2.21 4.46
N GLY A 163 1.46 -1.27 3.69
CA GLY A 163 0.68 -0.30 2.92
C GLY A 163 -0.05 -0.91 1.73
N GLY A 164 0.49 -1.98 1.13
CA GLY A 164 -0.18 -2.76 0.10
C GLY A 164 -1.37 -3.53 0.65
N HIS A 165 -1.25 -4.05 1.88
CA HIS A 165 -2.36 -4.61 2.66
C HIS A 165 -3.47 -3.57 2.88
N LEU A 166 -3.11 -2.40 3.41
CA LEU A 166 -4.07 -1.32 3.71
C LEU A 166 -4.76 -0.81 2.44
N ALA A 167 -4.00 -0.62 1.35
CA ALA A 167 -4.57 -0.24 0.05
C ALA A 167 -5.56 -1.30 -0.47
N ALA A 168 -5.26 -2.59 -0.31
CA ALA A 168 -6.17 -3.67 -0.71
C ALA A 168 -7.47 -3.66 0.10
N MET A 169 -7.41 -3.39 1.41
CA MET A 169 -8.59 -3.23 2.25
C MET A 169 -9.49 -2.09 1.77
N MET A 170 -8.90 -0.97 1.32
CA MET A 170 -9.65 0.20 0.83
C MET A 170 -10.40 -0.05 -0.47
N LEU A 171 -9.97 -1.02 -1.29
CA LEU A 171 -10.69 -1.43 -2.49
C LEU A 171 -12.04 -2.10 -2.15
N GLY A 172 -12.18 -2.63 -0.94
CA GLY A 172 -13.41 -3.27 -0.43
C GLY A 172 -14.42 -2.30 0.20
N ILE A 173 -14.11 -1.00 0.24
CA ILE A 173 -14.99 0.01 0.84
C ILE A 173 -15.94 0.60 -0.20
N ASP A 174 -17.23 0.66 0.14
CA ASP A 174 -18.25 1.33 -0.65
C ASP A 174 -18.28 2.83 -0.30
N TRP A 175 -17.57 3.62 -1.09
CA TRP A 175 -17.39 5.06 -0.86
C TRP A 175 -18.68 5.87 -1.01
N THR A 176 -19.69 5.32 -1.71
CA THR A 176 -21.00 5.97 -1.77
C THR A 176 -21.69 5.96 -0.41
N LYS A 177 -21.51 4.88 0.36
CA LYS A 177 -22.04 4.75 1.72
C LYS A 177 -21.16 5.43 2.76
N GLU A 178 -19.85 5.33 2.60
CA GLU A 178 -18.90 5.90 3.57
C GLU A 178 -18.88 7.44 3.52
N CYS A 179 -18.94 8.04 2.32
CA CYS A 179 -18.70 9.47 2.18
C CYS A 179 -19.44 10.19 1.04
N ASP A 180 -20.45 9.56 0.44
CA ASP A 180 -21.25 10.10 -0.68
C ASP A 180 -20.39 10.48 -1.91
N ILE A 181 -19.36 9.68 -2.16
CA ILE A 181 -18.49 9.79 -3.34
C ILE A 181 -18.71 8.56 -4.21
N SER A 182 -18.82 8.77 -5.53
CA SER A 182 -18.92 7.65 -6.48
C SER A 182 -17.70 6.74 -6.37
N ASN A 183 -17.95 5.44 -6.29
CA ASN A 183 -16.89 4.42 -6.34
C ASN A 183 -16.06 4.48 -7.63
N ASP A 184 -16.56 5.12 -8.70
CA ASP A 184 -15.86 5.31 -9.97
C ASP A 184 -14.77 6.39 -9.92
N LEU A 185 -14.73 7.24 -8.88
CA LEU A 185 -13.62 8.19 -8.70
C LEU A 185 -12.33 7.46 -8.33
N LEU A 186 -12.42 6.40 -7.52
CA LEU A 186 -11.30 5.49 -7.26
C LEU A 186 -11.18 4.49 -8.42
N LYS A 187 -10.21 4.72 -9.32
CA LYS A 187 -10.01 3.98 -10.57
C LYS A 187 -9.13 2.74 -10.45
N GLY A 188 -8.41 2.55 -9.35
CA GLY A 188 -7.52 1.40 -9.25
C GLY A 188 -6.70 1.33 -7.98
N GLY A 189 -6.00 0.20 -7.87
CA GLY A 189 -5.10 -0.15 -6.78
C GLY A 189 -3.72 -0.53 -7.30
N ILE A 190 -2.63 -0.02 -6.71
CA ILE A 190 -1.25 -0.41 -6.99
C ILE A 190 -0.69 -1.08 -5.74
N LEU A 191 -0.66 -2.40 -5.72
CA LEU A 191 -0.41 -3.23 -4.54
C LEU A 191 1.00 -3.82 -4.66
N ILE A 192 1.96 -3.21 -3.96
CA ILE A 192 3.39 -3.50 -4.12
C ILE A 192 3.84 -4.41 -2.98
N SER A 193 4.19 -5.65 -3.27
CA SER A 193 4.57 -6.66 -2.28
C SER A 193 3.63 -6.65 -1.06
N GLY A 194 2.31 -6.63 -1.33
CA GLY A 194 1.29 -6.52 -0.28
C GLY A 194 1.07 -7.82 0.49
N ILE A 195 0.46 -7.70 1.67
CA ILE A 195 -0.03 -8.84 2.47
C ILE A 195 -1.55 -8.92 2.30
N PHE A 196 -2.05 -10.05 1.84
CA PHE A 196 -3.46 -10.30 1.54
C PHE A 196 -4.12 -11.25 2.54
N ASP A 197 -3.33 -11.98 3.30
CA ASP A 197 -3.74 -12.75 4.48
C ASP A 197 -2.79 -12.46 5.65
N VAL A 198 -3.31 -11.86 6.71
CA VAL A 198 -2.54 -11.51 7.92
C VAL A 198 -2.70 -12.54 9.05
N ARG A 199 -3.55 -13.56 8.89
CA ARG A 199 -3.69 -14.65 9.88
C ARG A 199 -2.37 -15.34 10.25
N PRO A 200 -1.41 -15.51 9.33
CA PRO A 200 -0.11 -16.11 9.66
C PRO A 200 0.72 -15.30 10.68
N LEU A 201 0.42 -14.01 10.82
CA LEU A 201 1.14 -13.11 11.74
C LEU A 201 0.71 -13.29 13.20
N VAL A 202 -0.38 -14.02 13.47
CA VAL A 202 -0.81 -14.31 14.85
C VAL A 202 0.28 -15.08 15.59
N ASP A 203 0.53 -14.67 16.84
CA ASP A 203 1.59 -15.19 17.73
C ASP A 203 3.02 -15.03 17.17
N THR A 204 3.27 -13.97 16.39
CA THR A 204 4.60 -13.63 15.86
C THR A 204 5.06 -12.27 16.38
N TYR A 205 6.36 -11.97 16.31
CA TYR A 205 6.87 -10.64 16.70
C TYR A 205 6.24 -9.46 15.93
N ILE A 206 5.64 -9.71 14.75
CA ILE A 206 4.93 -8.72 13.95
C ILE A 206 3.49 -8.55 14.44
N GLY A 207 2.81 -9.65 14.74
CA GLY A 207 1.40 -9.64 15.19
C GLY A 207 1.21 -9.25 16.65
N ASP A 208 2.20 -9.54 17.52
CA ASP A 208 2.11 -9.27 18.96
C ASP A 208 1.88 -7.76 19.26
N PRO A 209 2.63 -6.80 18.66
CA PRO A 209 2.36 -5.37 18.84
C PRO A 209 1.01 -4.90 18.30
N LEU A 210 0.46 -5.61 17.30
CA LEU A 210 -0.84 -5.30 16.66
C LEU A 210 -2.02 -5.89 17.43
N ASN A 211 -1.77 -6.60 18.54
CA ASN A 211 -2.77 -7.32 19.34
C ASN A 211 -3.62 -8.26 18.46
N LEU A 212 -2.96 -8.95 17.52
CA LEU A 212 -3.62 -9.69 16.47
C LEU A 212 -4.18 -11.02 16.98
N THR A 213 -5.49 -11.11 17.21
CA THR A 213 -6.17 -12.40 17.37
C THR A 213 -6.46 -13.02 16.00
N ARG A 214 -6.79 -14.32 15.95
CA ARG A 214 -7.18 -14.98 14.70
C ARG A 214 -8.41 -14.34 14.05
N GLU A 215 -9.38 -13.94 14.86
CA GLU A 215 -10.60 -13.29 14.42
C GLU A 215 -10.29 -11.91 13.82
N VAL A 216 -9.52 -11.10 14.55
CA VAL A 216 -9.07 -9.78 14.08
C VAL A 216 -8.27 -9.91 12.79
N ALA A 217 -7.32 -10.85 12.74
CA ALA A 217 -6.54 -11.10 11.54
C ALA A 217 -7.41 -11.46 10.34
N TRP A 218 -8.43 -12.30 10.55
CA TRP A 218 -9.35 -12.66 9.48
C TRP A 218 -10.17 -11.47 8.98
N GLU A 219 -10.75 -10.68 9.88
CA GLU A 219 -11.50 -9.47 9.52
C GLU A 219 -10.63 -8.43 8.81
N CYS A 220 -9.35 -8.34 9.17
CA CYS A 220 -8.40 -7.44 8.55
C CYS A 220 -7.65 -8.04 7.34
N SER A 221 -8.01 -9.23 6.85
CA SER A 221 -7.35 -9.84 5.69
C SER A 221 -8.08 -9.51 4.37
N PRO A 222 -7.44 -8.87 3.38
CA PRO A 222 -8.04 -8.64 2.06
C PRO A 222 -8.62 -9.89 1.39
N CYS A 223 -8.01 -11.06 1.62
CA CYS A 223 -8.46 -12.35 1.07
C CYS A 223 -9.87 -12.75 1.55
N LYS A 224 -10.30 -12.30 2.73
CA LYS A 224 -11.68 -12.49 3.23
C LYS A 224 -12.68 -11.73 2.37
N HIS A 225 -12.29 -10.55 1.88
CA HIS A 225 -13.18 -9.56 1.28
C HIS A 225 -13.17 -9.61 -0.25
N VAL A 226 -12.60 -10.65 -0.87
CA VAL A 226 -12.41 -10.74 -2.33
C VAL A 226 -13.69 -10.56 -3.15
N ASP A 227 -14.83 -11.04 -2.67
CA ASP A 227 -16.11 -10.87 -3.37
C ASP A 227 -16.56 -9.40 -3.35
N THR A 228 -16.47 -8.75 -2.19
CA THR A 228 -16.79 -7.33 -2.02
C THR A 228 -15.84 -6.46 -2.83
N ILE A 229 -14.52 -6.69 -2.70
CA ILE A 229 -13.47 -6.00 -3.47
C ILE A 229 -13.74 -6.12 -4.96
N ALA A 230 -14.02 -7.33 -5.46
CA ALA A 230 -14.29 -7.52 -6.89
C ALA A 230 -15.59 -6.84 -7.34
N SER A 231 -16.64 -6.87 -6.52
CA SER A 231 -17.92 -6.22 -6.84
C SER A 231 -17.77 -4.71 -7.01
N LEU A 232 -16.94 -4.07 -6.18
CA LEU A 232 -16.66 -2.63 -6.20
C LEU A 232 -15.55 -2.26 -7.20
N SER A 233 -14.83 -3.25 -7.73
CA SER A 233 -13.68 -3.05 -8.64
C SER A 233 -13.98 -3.38 -10.10
N ARG A 234 -15.26 -3.48 -10.50
CA ARG A 234 -15.66 -3.82 -11.89
C ARG A 234 -15.10 -2.84 -12.94
N ASN A 235 -15.02 -1.56 -12.60
CA ASN A 235 -14.47 -0.51 -13.46
C ASN A 235 -13.04 -0.09 -13.04
N ARG A 236 -12.40 -0.86 -12.16
CA ARG A 236 -11.07 -0.55 -11.63
C ARG A 236 -10.02 -1.44 -12.28
N THR A 237 -8.80 -0.91 -12.38
CA THR A 237 -7.61 -1.70 -12.72
C THR A 237 -6.79 -1.93 -11.46
N LEU A 238 -6.50 -3.19 -11.15
CA LEU A 238 -5.58 -3.56 -10.09
C LEU A 238 -4.21 -3.90 -10.69
N ILE A 239 -3.17 -3.29 -10.16
CA ILE A 239 -1.78 -3.57 -10.52
C ILE A 239 -1.14 -4.22 -9.30
N ILE A 240 -0.73 -5.47 -9.44
CA ILE A 240 -0.04 -6.22 -8.39
C ILE A 240 1.43 -6.29 -8.79
N VAL A 241 2.28 -5.74 -7.93
CA VAL A 241 3.72 -5.64 -8.16
C VAL A 241 4.44 -6.57 -7.18
N MET A 242 5.35 -7.40 -7.67
CA MET A 242 6.09 -8.38 -6.87
C MET A 242 7.58 -8.33 -7.23
N GLY A 243 8.44 -8.59 -6.24
CA GLY A 243 9.86 -8.82 -6.46
C GLY A 243 10.16 -10.31 -6.67
N GLY A 244 11.00 -10.64 -7.65
CA GLY A 244 11.50 -11.99 -7.91
C GLY A 244 12.28 -12.59 -6.74
N LYS A 245 12.93 -11.73 -5.96
CA LYS A 245 13.73 -12.08 -4.79
C LYS A 245 13.06 -11.70 -3.46
N ASP A 246 11.76 -11.45 -3.50
CA ASP A 246 10.92 -11.35 -2.31
C ASP A 246 10.72 -12.73 -1.68
N THR A 247 10.16 -12.79 -0.46
CA THR A 247 9.94 -14.09 0.19
C THR A 247 8.88 -14.91 -0.55
N PRO A 248 8.94 -16.26 -0.47
CA PRO A 248 7.93 -17.13 -1.04
C PRO A 248 6.49 -16.76 -0.65
N THR A 249 6.25 -16.38 0.61
CA THR A 249 4.92 -16.00 1.10
C THR A 249 4.41 -14.71 0.44
N PHE A 250 5.21 -13.64 0.34
CA PHE A 250 4.78 -12.41 -0.32
C PHE A 250 4.42 -12.65 -1.80
N ARG A 251 5.23 -13.47 -2.50
CA ARG A 251 4.97 -13.86 -3.89
C ARG A 251 3.71 -14.73 -4.02
N GLN A 252 3.53 -15.68 -3.11
CA GLN A 252 2.36 -16.57 -3.10
C GLN A 252 1.07 -15.79 -2.86
N GLN A 253 1.00 -14.97 -1.80
CA GLN A 253 -0.19 -14.20 -1.48
C GLN A 253 -0.56 -13.23 -2.61
N SER A 254 0.44 -12.56 -3.20
CA SER A 254 0.22 -11.66 -4.35
C SER A 254 -0.34 -12.41 -5.57
N SER A 255 0.18 -13.60 -5.86
CA SER A 255 -0.30 -14.45 -6.95
C SER A 255 -1.72 -14.97 -6.70
N GLN A 256 -2.01 -15.42 -5.48
CA GLN A 256 -3.34 -15.88 -5.07
C GLN A 256 -4.36 -14.74 -5.15
N PHE A 257 -4.00 -13.52 -4.72
CA PHE A 257 -4.89 -12.37 -4.82
C PHE A 257 -5.17 -12.00 -6.27
N ALA A 258 -4.13 -11.97 -7.11
CA ALA A 258 -4.27 -11.73 -8.54
C ALA A 258 -5.23 -12.74 -9.20
N GLU A 259 -5.05 -14.02 -8.89
CA GLU A 259 -5.90 -15.09 -9.42
C GLU A 259 -7.34 -14.98 -8.91
N ALA A 260 -7.54 -14.72 -7.61
CA ALA A 260 -8.85 -14.55 -7.01
C ALA A 260 -9.63 -13.38 -7.65
N MET A 261 -8.94 -12.27 -7.94
CA MET A 261 -9.52 -11.11 -8.63
C MET A 261 -9.84 -11.40 -10.11
N ARG A 262 -8.93 -12.07 -10.82
CA ARG A 262 -9.16 -12.47 -12.23
C ARG A 262 -10.32 -13.45 -12.39
N LYS A 263 -10.45 -14.44 -11.49
CA LYS A 263 -11.60 -15.36 -11.45
C LYS A 263 -12.94 -14.61 -11.33
N ARG A 264 -12.92 -13.44 -10.68
CA ARG A 264 -14.06 -12.55 -10.49
C ARG A 264 -14.19 -11.47 -11.58
N LYS A 265 -13.43 -11.60 -12.67
CA LYS A 265 -13.43 -10.71 -13.85
C LYS A 265 -13.01 -9.26 -13.55
N VAL A 266 -12.20 -9.05 -12.51
CA VAL A 266 -11.54 -7.77 -12.27
C VAL A 266 -10.35 -7.63 -13.23
N SER A 267 -10.10 -6.43 -13.75
CA SER A 267 -8.91 -6.14 -14.55
C SER A 267 -7.67 -6.17 -13.66
N VAL A 268 -6.75 -7.11 -13.90
CA VAL A 268 -5.54 -7.29 -13.10
C VAL A 268 -4.29 -7.37 -13.97
N ILE A 269 -3.39 -6.41 -13.78
CA ILE A 269 -2.04 -6.38 -14.34
C ILE A 269 -1.08 -6.87 -13.27
N VAL A 270 -0.24 -7.86 -13.60
CA VAL A 270 0.81 -8.34 -12.71
C VAL A 270 2.15 -7.89 -13.26
N LYS A 271 2.98 -7.30 -12.40
CA LYS A 271 4.36 -6.90 -12.68
C LYS A 271 5.30 -7.64 -11.73
N ASP A 272 6.01 -8.62 -12.27
CA ASP A 272 7.01 -9.40 -11.53
C ASP A 272 8.41 -8.90 -11.93
N PHE A 273 9.10 -8.27 -10.99
CA PHE A 273 10.45 -7.74 -11.18
C PHE A 273 11.47 -8.78 -10.69
N GLU A 274 11.87 -9.68 -11.59
CA GLU A 274 12.70 -10.87 -11.30
C GLU A 274 13.94 -10.56 -10.44
N GLU A 275 14.60 -9.42 -10.69
CA GLU A 275 15.84 -9.07 -10.02
C GLU A 275 15.69 -8.32 -8.69
N TYR A 276 14.46 -8.00 -8.28
CA TYR A 276 14.19 -7.04 -7.20
C TYR A 276 13.83 -7.80 -5.93
N ASP A 277 14.46 -7.39 -4.83
CA ASP A 277 14.02 -7.74 -3.49
C ASP A 277 12.86 -6.85 -3.02
N HIS A 278 12.33 -7.17 -1.85
CA HIS A 278 11.21 -6.47 -1.21
C HIS A 278 11.45 -4.97 -0.98
N PHE A 279 12.70 -4.53 -0.90
CA PHE A 279 13.07 -3.14 -0.62
C PHE A 279 13.37 -2.38 -1.91
N GLN A 280 14.12 -3.00 -2.84
CA GLN A 280 14.51 -2.41 -4.11
C GLN A 280 13.30 -2.01 -4.97
N ILE A 281 12.19 -2.74 -4.83
CA ILE A 281 10.92 -2.46 -5.51
C ILE A 281 10.39 -1.04 -5.21
N SER A 282 10.74 -0.48 -4.04
CA SER A 282 10.40 0.89 -3.64
C SER A 282 11.57 1.86 -3.75
N GLU A 283 12.83 1.39 -3.66
CA GLU A 283 14.02 2.25 -3.74
C GLU A 283 14.31 2.76 -5.15
N LYS A 284 14.02 1.94 -6.16
CA LYS A 284 14.35 2.33 -7.53
C LYS A 284 13.35 3.37 -8.02
N SER A 285 13.89 4.36 -8.72
CA SER A 285 13.14 5.49 -9.21
C SER A 285 11.97 5.01 -10.07
N TRP A 286 10.80 5.60 -9.85
CA TRP A 286 9.53 5.16 -10.45
C TRP A 286 9.47 5.22 -11.99
N PHE A 287 10.55 5.61 -12.67
CA PHE A 287 10.66 5.52 -14.14
C PHE A 287 10.52 4.08 -14.65
N GLU A 288 10.95 3.08 -13.88
CA GLU A 288 10.79 1.67 -14.24
C GLU A 288 9.31 1.22 -14.18
N TYR A 289 8.48 2.03 -13.52
CA TYR A 289 7.03 1.90 -13.47
C TYR A 289 6.32 2.75 -14.53
N LYS A 290 6.98 3.13 -15.64
CA LYS A 290 6.35 3.88 -16.73
C LYS A 290 5.00 3.32 -17.17
N GLU A 291 4.86 1.99 -17.21
CA GLU A 291 3.58 1.36 -17.51
C GLU A 291 2.50 1.60 -16.44
N ILE A 292 2.87 1.59 -15.15
CA ILE A 292 1.96 1.92 -14.04
C ILE A 292 1.55 3.40 -14.12
N THR A 293 2.52 4.29 -14.39
CA THR A 293 2.25 5.72 -14.63
C THR A 293 1.28 5.92 -15.80
N ASN A 294 1.47 5.20 -16.90
CA ASN A 294 0.56 5.26 -18.05
C ASN A 294 -0.86 4.82 -17.70
N VAL A 295 -1.03 3.79 -16.86
CA VAL A 295 -2.36 3.38 -16.38
C VAL A 295 -3.02 4.49 -15.56
N MET A 296 -2.26 5.18 -14.71
CA MET A 296 -2.81 6.30 -13.92
C MET A 296 -3.16 7.52 -14.78
N MET A 297 -2.47 7.70 -15.90
CA MET A 297 -2.67 8.84 -16.80
C MET A 297 -3.82 8.65 -17.80
N ALA A 298 -4.15 7.40 -18.15
CA ALA A 298 -5.23 7.02 -19.05
C ALA A 298 -6.62 7.37 -18.51
#